data_AF-A0A5C7KWH7-F1
#
_entry.id   AF-A0A5C7KWH7-F1
#
_cell.length_a   1.000
_cell.length_b   1.000
_cell.length_c   1.000
_cell.angle_alpha   90.00
_cell.angle_beta   90.00
_cell.angle_gamma   90.00
#
_symmetry.space_group_name_H-M   'P 1'
#
loop_
_entity.id
_entity.type
_entity.pdbx_description
1 polymer ?
#
loop_
_entity_poly.entity_id
_entity_poly.type
_entity_poly.pdbx_seq_one_letter_code
_entity_poly.pdbx_strand_id
1 'polypeptide(L)'
;MNLLSEGEQFIGKQPADVEQGRSLAARLRSKAIDLSYSRATEFSPEIQELHLMAAKVALVTFGRWSSEVDQYEKDVFYYKAFNPPHKIVKEYEQFKSSR
;
A
#
# COMPACT_ATOMS: atom_id res chain seq x y z
N MET A 1 -5.01 0.58 -17.89
CA MET A 1 -5.14 -0.15 -16.60
C MET A 1 -4.80 0.84 -15.50
N ASN A 2 -5.64 0.98 -14.46
CA ASN A 2 -5.31 1.89 -13.34
C ASN A 2 -4.31 1.20 -12.40
N LEU A 3 -3.52 1.96 -11.64
CA LEU A 3 -2.43 1.41 -10.85
C LEU A 3 -2.91 0.47 -9.71
N LEU A 4 -4.11 0.73 -9.17
CA LEU A 4 -4.74 -0.13 -8.15
C LEU A 4 -5.05 -1.52 -8.72
N SER A 5 -5.62 -1.59 -9.92
CA SER A 5 -5.92 -2.85 -10.62
C SER A 5 -4.66 -3.64 -10.99
N GLU A 6 -3.55 -2.96 -11.29
CA GLU A 6 -2.24 -3.59 -11.47
C GLU A 6 -1.76 -4.23 -10.15
N GLY A 7 -1.94 -3.54 -9.02
CA GLY A 7 -1.68 -4.05 -7.68
C GLY A 7 -2.52 -5.28 -7.31
N GLU A 8 -3.83 -5.24 -7.55
CA GLU A 8 -4.74 -6.37 -7.30
C GLU A 8 -4.35 -7.62 -8.10
N GLN A 9 -4.00 -7.44 -9.38
CA GLN A 9 -3.51 -8.54 -10.21
C GLN A 9 -2.18 -9.08 -9.72
N PHE A 10 -1.29 -8.22 -9.22
CA PHE A 10 0.01 -8.64 -8.70
C PHE A 10 -0.13 -9.48 -7.42
N ILE A 11 -0.90 -9.02 -6.43
CA ILE A 11 -1.05 -9.74 -5.15
C ILE A 11 -1.74 -11.10 -5.30
N GLY A 12 -2.45 -11.32 -6.41
CA GLY A 12 -3.07 -12.59 -6.76
C GLY A 12 -2.12 -13.59 -7.45
N LYS A 13 -0.93 -13.17 -7.89
CA LYS A 13 0.05 -14.04 -8.55
C LYS A 13 0.99 -14.66 -7.53
N GLN A 14 1.26 -15.96 -7.67
CA GLN A 14 2.34 -16.66 -6.96
C GLN A 14 3.14 -17.55 -7.91
N PRO A 15 4.48 -17.56 -7.84
CA PRO A 15 5.33 -16.70 -7.00
C PRO A 15 5.35 -15.24 -7.47
N ALA A 16 5.59 -14.31 -6.55
CA ALA A 16 5.72 -12.89 -6.88
C ALA A 16 7.14 -12.60 -7.42
N ASP A 17 7.22 -11.90 -8.56
CA ASP A 17 8.49 -11.38 -9.07
C ASP A 17 8.94 -10.21 -8.19
N VAL A 18 10.13 -10.34 -7.58
CA VAL A 18 10.65 -9.39 -6.60
C VAL A 18 10.88 -8.01 -7.21
N GLU A 19 11.42 -7.94 -8.42
CA GLU A 19 11.75 -6.67 -9.06
C GLU A 19 10.48 -5.98 -9.56
N GLN A 20 9.56 -6.74 -10.15
CA GLN A 20 8.26 -6.23 -10.54
C GLN A 20 7.48 -5.71 -9.33
N GLY A 21 7.47 -6.46 -8.22
CA GLY A 21 6.80 -6.07 -6.99
C GLY A 21 7.40 -4.82 -6.34
N ARG A 22 8.74 -4.73 -6.31
CA ARG A 22 9.47 -3.55 -5.83
C ARG A 22 9.11 -2.31 -6.63
N SER A 23 9.17 -2.40 -7.95
CA SER A 23 8.83 -1.30 -8.86
C SER A 23 7.36 -0.88 -8.72
N LEU A 24 6.44 -1.84 -8.62
CA LEU A 24 5.01 -1.58 -8.47
C LEU A 24 4.68 -0.91 -7.14
N ALA A 25 5.23 -1.40 -6.02
CA ALA A 25 5.04 -0.79 -4.71
C ALA A 25 5.54 0.67 -4.69
N ALA A 26 6.71 0.93 -5.27
CA ALA A 26 7.28 2.27 -5.37
C ALA A 26 6.40 3.21 -6.22
N ARG A 27 5.90 2.74 -7.38
CA ARG A 27 4.99 3.51 -8.25
C ARG A 27 3.68 3.86 -7.54
N LEU A 28 3.07 2.89 -6.83
CA LEU A 28 1.84 3.10 -6.05
C LEU A 28 2.03 4.17 -4.99
N ARG A 29 3.11 4.06 -4.21
CA ARG A 29 3.45 5.03 -3.17
C ARG A 29 3.74 6.42 -3.75
N SER A 30 4.52 6.51 -4.83
CA SER A 30 4.83 7.79 -5.47
C SER A 30 3.55 8.48 -5.96
N LYS A 31 2.62 7.71 -6.56
CA LYS A 31 1.33 8.27 -7.00
C LYS A 31 0.50 8.82 -5.84
N ALA A 32 0.49 8.16 -4.69
CA ALA A 32 -0.20 8.64 -3.49
C ALA A 32 0.40 9.97 -2.99
N ILE A 33 1.74 10.07 -2.99
CA ILE A 33 2.47 11.28 -2.60
C ILE A 33 2.20 12.43 -3.58
N ASP A 34 2.30 12.17 -4.89
CA ASP A 34 2.01 13.17 -5.92
C ASP A 34 0.57 13.70 -5.83
N LEU A 35 -0.39 12.82 -5.55
CA LEU A 35 -1.78 13.20 -5.32
C LEU A 35 -1.94 14.05 -4.06
N SER A 36 -1.21 13.73 -2.98
CA SER A 36 -1.23 14.50 -1.73
C SER A 36 -0.70 15.93 -1.91
N TYR A 37 0.35 16.11 -2.73
CA TYR A 37 0.91 17.43 -3.03
C TYR A 37 0.08 18.22 -4.05
N SER A 38 -0.53 17.55 -5.04
CA SER A 38 -1.30 18.23 -6.08
C SER A 38 -2.72 18.60 -5.65
N ARG A 39 -3.34 17.81 -4.77
CA ARG A 39 -4.66 18.10 -4.19
C ARG A 39 -4.44 18.65 -2.78
N ALA A 40 -4.19 19.95 -2.68
CA ALA A 40 -3.96 20.67 -1.42
C ALA A 40 -5.15 20.65 -0.42
N THR A 41 -6.21 19.90 -0.72
CA THR A 41 -7.44 19.79 0.09
C THR A 41 -7.76 18.32 0.33
N GLU A 42 -7.60 17.89 1.58
CA GLU A 42 -8.40 16.90 2.31
C GLU A 42 -8.72 15.53 1.65
N PHE A 43 -8.25 14.47 2.30
CA PHE A 43 -8.86 13.13 2.34
C PHE A 43 -9.39 12.55 1.02
N SER A 44 -8.61 12.59 -0.06
CA SER A 44 -8.94 11.79 -1.24
C SER A 44 -8.88 10.30 -0.90
N PRO A 45 -9.98 9.53 -1.06
CA PRO A 45 -9.97 8.09 -0.82
C PRO A 45 -8.91 7.36 -1.66
N GLU A 46 -8.63 7.89 -2.85
CA GLU A 46 -7.62 7.38 -3.77
C GLU A 46 -6.21 7.33 -3.15
N ILE A 47 -5.83 8.34 -2.36
CA ILE A 47 -4.52 8.38 -1.68
C ILE A 47 -4.41 7.23 -0.66
N GLN A 48 -5.48 6.99 0.09
CA GLN A 48 -5.56 5.96 1.12
C GLN A 48 -5.49 4.56 0.49
N GLU A 49 -6.23 4.36 -0.60
CA GLU A 49 -6.24 3.11 -1.36
C GLU A 49 -4.86 2.80 -1.99
N LEU A 50 -4.17 3.82 -2.50
CA LEU A 50 -2.83 3.68 -3.06
C LEU A 50 -1.80 3.30 -1.99
N HIS A 51 -1.82 3.94 -0.81
CA HIS A 51 -0.94 3.56 0.29
C HIS A 51 -1.20 2.13 0.78
N LEU A 52 -2.48 1.75 0.90
CA LEU A 52 -2.86 0.39 1.26
C LEU A 52 -2.34 -0.63 0.23
N MET A 53 -2.54 -0.37 -1.06
CA MET A 53 -2.10 -1.28 -2.11
C MET A 53 -0.57 -1.36 -2.18
N ALA A 54 0.14 -0.25 -2.01
CA ALA A 54 1.60 -0.23 -1.96
C ALA A 54 2.14 -1.14 -0.84
N ALA A 55 1.53 -1.07 0.35
CA ALA A 55 1.91 -1.92 1.48
C ALA A 55 1.59 -3.40 1.23
N LYS A 56 0.42 -3.72 0.65
CA LYS A 56 0.08 -5.11 0.28
C LYS A 56 1.05 -5.69 -0.75
N VAL A 57 1.40 -4.93 -1.79
CA VAL A 57 2.38 -5.34 -2.80
C VAL A 57 3.75 -5.54 -2.17
N ALA A 58 4.24 -4.59 -1.36
CA ALA A 58 5.52 -4.71 -0.67
C ALA A 58 5.58 -5.95 0.24
N LEU A 59 4.50 -6.21 1.00
CA LEU A 59 4.39 -7.36 1.88
C LEU A 59 4.48 -8.69 1.12
N VAL A 60 3.77 -8.81 0.00
CA VAL A 60 3.82 -10.02 -0.86
C VAL A 60 5.21 -10.18 -1.51
N THR A 61 5.86 -9.06 -1.83
CA THR A 61 7.15 -9.04 -2.53
C THR A 61 8.32 -9.42 -1.62
N PHE A 62 8.37 -8.85 -0.42
CA PHE A 62 9.53 -8.97 0.48
C PHE A 62 9.29 -9.84 1.71
N GLY A 63 8.02 -10.12 2.01
CA GLY A 63 7.62 -10.88 3.19
C GLY A 63 7.52 -10.02 4.46
N ARG A 64 6.72 -10.52 5.42
CA ARG A 64 6.31 -9.79 6.65
C ARG A 64 7.43 -9.37 7.62
N TRP A 65 8.62 -9.92 7.45
CA TRP A 65 9.77 -9.69 8.34
C TRP A 65 10.87 -8.85 7.66
N SER A 66 10.67 -8.45 6.41
CA SER A 66 11.62 -7.63 5.68
C SER A 66 11.48 -6.16 6.08
N SER A 67 12.61 -5.51 6.36
CA SER A 67 12.68 -4.07 6.62
C SER A 67 12.26 -3.22 5.42
N GLU A 68 12.28 -3.77 4.21
CA GLU A 68 11.80 -3.07 3.01
C GLU A 68 10.28 -2.80 3.04
N VAL A 69 9.54 -3.49 3.90
CA VAL A 69 8.09 -3.30 4.09
C VAL A 69 7.79 -2.11 5.02
N ASP A 70 8.72 -1.76 5.92
CA ASP A 70 8.49 -0.80 7.02
C ASP A 70 8.02 0.57 6.54
N GLN A 71 8.59 1.09 5.44
CA GLN A 71 8.22 2.40 4.95
C GLN A 71 6.79 2.43 4.40
N TYR A 72 6.33 1.34 3.79
CA TYR A 72 4.96 1.23 3.29
C TYR A 72 3.97 1.04 4.44
N GLU A 73 4.36 0.29 5.49
CA GLU A 73 3.55 0.14 6.70
C GLU A 73 3.37 1.46 7.44
N LYS A 74 4.41 2.29 7.52
CA LYS A 74 4.32 3.63 8.11
C LYS A 74 3.24 4.47 7.43
N ASP A 75 3.17 4.44 6.10
CA ASP A 75 2.17 5.21 5.36
C ASP A 75 0.73 4.75 5.67
N VAL A 76 0.51 3.43 5.85
CA VAL A 76 -0.81 2.89 6.26
C VAL A 76 -1.08 3.18 7.73
N PHE A 77 -0.10 3.01 8.61
CA PHE A 77 -0.23 3.19 10.05
C PHE A 77 -0.31 4.65 10.48
N TYR A 78 0.07 5.61 9.63
CA TYR A 78 -0.29 7.02 9.81
C TYR A 78 -1.78 7.17 10.10
N TYR A 79 -2.62 6.35 9.45
CA TYR A 79 -4.07 6.41 9.62
C TYR A 79 -4.59 5.78 10.94
N LYS A 80 -3.71 5.24 11.79
CA LYS A 80 -4.05 4.83 13.17
C LYS A 80 -4.34 6.03 14.07
N ALA A 81 -3.78 7.20 13.75
CA ALA A 81 -3.93 8.41 14.56
C ALA A 81 -5.33 9.05 14.47
N PHE A 82 -6.17 8.58 13.55
CA PHE A 82 -7.54 9.05 13.37
C PHE A 82 -8.46 8.48 14.45
N ASN A 83 -9.54 9.20 14.78
CA ASN A 83 -10.55 8.73 15.73
C ASN A 83 -11.96 8.71 15.10
N PRO A 84 -12.52 7.53 14.77
CA PRO A 84 -11.90 6.21 14.89
C PRO A 84 -10.76 5.98 13.86
N PRO A 85 -9.87 4.99 14.08
CA PRO A 85 -8.83 4.65 13.10
C PRO A 85 -9.42 4.36 11.72
N HIS A 86 -8.73 4.77 10.66
CA HIS A 86 -9.25 4.59 9.31
C HIS A 86 -9.32 3.10 8.91
N LYS A 87 -10.33 2.72 8.12
CA LYS A 87 -10.62 1.33 7.74
C LYS A 87 -9.43 0.59 7.08
N ILE A 88 -8.57 1.31 6.35
CA ILE A 88 -7.42 0.72 5.65
C ILE A 88 -6.42 0.07 6.61
N VAL A 89 -6.33 0.55 7.85
CA VAL A 89 -5.44 -0.03 8.86
C VAL A 89 -5.88 -1.45 9.17
N LYS A 90 -7.17 -1.63 9.50
CA LYS A 90 -7.74 -2.94 9.78
C LYS A 90 -7.62 -3.88 8.58
N GLU A 91 -7.86 -3.35 7.39
CA GLU A 91 -7.75 -4.14 6.16
C GLU A 91 -6.31 -4.62 5.91
N TYR A 92 -5.32 -3.75 6.11
CA TYR A 92 -3.92 -4.13 5.99
C TYR A 92 -3.50 -5.16 7.05
N GLU A 93 -3.89 -4.97 8.30
CA GLU A 93 -3.57 -5.92 9.38
C GLU A 93 -4.19 -7.30 9.16
N GLN A 94 -5.41 -7.36 8.63
CA GLN A 94 -6.06 -8.60 8.22
C GLN A 94 -5.30 -9.29 7.08
N PHE A 95 -4.92 -8.53 6.05
CA PHE A 95 -4.12 -9.05 4.94
C PHE A 95 -2.77 -9.57 5.44
N LYS A 96 -2.07 -8.80 6.28
CA LYS A 96 -0.79 -9.18 6.89
C LYS A 96 -0.86 -10.45 7.71
N SER A 97 -1.97 -10.67 8.41
CA SER A 97 -2.17 -11.87 9.23
C SER A 97 -2.43 -13.14 8.41
N SER A 98 -2.84 -13.01 7.15
CA SER A 98 -3.10 -14.12 6.22
C SER A 98 -1.89 -14.58 5.40
N ARG A 99 -0.71 -14.00 5.63
CA ARG A 99 0.52 -14.21 4.85
C ARG A 99 1.72 -14.58 5.73
#